data_AF-A0A941GWU1-F1
#
_entry.id   AF-A0A941GWU1-F1
#
_cell.length_a   1.000
_cell.length_b   1.000
_cell.length_c   1.000
_cell.angle_alpha   90.00
_cell.angle_beta   90.00
_cell.angle_gamma   90.00
#
_symmetry.space_group_name_H-M   'P 1'
#
loop_
_entity.id
_entity.type
_entity.pdbx_description
1 polymer ?
#
loop_
_entity_poly.entity_id
_entity_poly.type
_entity_poly.pdbx_seq_one_letter_code
_entity_poly.pdbx_strand_id
1 'polypeptide(L)'
;MVKKHPNKDIREAISKAVEMGWKVKEASSHAHSWGQILCPYRDAECRGGEYCIISIWSTPRNPKNHAKQIKRVVDNCIHTLQEE
;
A
#
# COMPACT_ATOMS: atom_id res chain seq x y z
N MET A 1 -2.79 -14.72 8.98
CA MET A 1 -3.76 -13.61 9.17
C MET A 1 -2.96 -12.34 9.28
N VAL A 2 -3.19 -11.37 8.39
CA VAL A 2 -2.42 -10.13 8.37
C VAL A 2 -2.66 -9.35 9.67
N LYS A 3 -1.60 -8.99 10.40
CA LYS A 3 -1.66 -8.16 11.62
C LYS A 3 -2.49 -6.92 11.30
N LYS A 4 -3.54 -6.58 12.07
CA LYS A 4 -4.31 -5.36 11.79
C LYS A 4 -3.48 -4.12 12.16
N HIS A 5 -3.36 -3.16 11.24
CA HIS A 5 -2.71 -1.87 11.55
C HIS A 5 -3.56 -1.10 12.57
N PRO A 6 -3.00 -0.47 13.62
CA PRO A 6 -3.78 0.20 14.66
C PRO A 6 -4.63 1.36 14.10
N ASN A 7 -4.09 2.13 13.15
CA ASN A 7 -4.81 3.24 12.53
C ASN A 7 -5.83 2.77 11.46
N LYS A 8 -7.06 3.32 11.52
CA LYS A 8 -8.17 2.99 10.61
C LYS A 8 -7.97 3.49 9.18
N ASP A 9 -7.38 4.67 9.00
CA ASP A 9 -7.20 5.29 7.68
C ASP A 9 -6.20 4.47 6.85
N ILE A 10 -5.14 3.98 7.50
CA ILE A 10 -4.14 3.09 6.89
C ILE A 10 -4.77 1.73 6.55
N ARG A 11 -5.62 1.18 7.43
CA ARG A 11 -6.35 -0.07 7.14
C ARG A 11 -7.21 0.06 5.89
N GLU A 12 -7.97 1.15 5.77
CA GLU A 12 -8.81 1.41 4.61
C GLU A 12 -7.98 1.56 3.32
N ALA A 13 -6.83 2.23 3.41
CA ALA A 13 -5.89 2.33 2.30
C ALA A 13 -5.33 0.96 1.86
N ILE A 14 -5.04 0.08 2.82
CA ILE A 14 -4.58 -1.30 2.54
C ILE A 14 -5.70 -2.11 1.91
N SER A 15 -6.93 -2.04 2.43
CA SER A 15 -8.09 -2.73 1.84
C SER A 15 -8.29 -2.32 0.39
N LYS A 16 -8.28 -1.00 0.10
CA LYS A 16 -8.38 -0.48 -1.26
C LYS A 16 -7.26 -1.00 -2.17
N ALA A 17 -6.02 -1.07 -1.65
CA ALA A 17 -4.91 -1.64 -2.40
C ALA A 17 -5.16 -3.10 -2.76
N VAL A 18 -5.60 -3.92 -1.81
CA VAL A 18 -5.93 -5.33 -2.03
C VAL A 18 -7.06 -5.51 -3.03
N GLU A 19 -8.11 -4.69 -2.95
CA GLU A 19 -9.22 -4.67 -3.92
C GLU A 19 -8.71 -4.36 -5.34
N MET A 20 -7.76 -3.44 -5.46
CA MET A 20 -7.10 -3.12 -6.73
C MET A 20 -6.02 -4.14 -7.15
N GLY A 21 -5.96 -5.31 -6.50
CA GLY A 21 -5.04 -6.40 -6.84
C GLY A 21 -3.62 -6.25 -6.29
N TRP A 22 -3.33 -5.25 -5.45
CA TRP A 22 -2.01 -5.10 -4.84
C TRP A 22 -1.74 -6.20 -3.81
N LYS A 23 -0.48 -6.64 -3.73
CA LYS A 23 -0.03 -7.65 -2.77
C LYS A 23 0.50 -6.99 -1.50
N VAL A 24 -0.06 -7.35 -0.35
CA VAL A 24 0.43 -6.90 0.96
C VAL A 24 1.46 -7.89 1.48
N LYS A 25 2.63 -7.39 1.86
CA LYS A 25 3.69 -8.16 2.52
C LYS A 25 3.92 -7.60 3.92
N GLU A 26 3.68 -8.42 4.92
CA GLU A 26 3.95 -8.06 6.31
C GLU A 26 5.45 -7.97 6.57
N ALA A 27 5.85 -7.02 7.40
CA ALA A 27 7.22 -6.94 7.87
C ALA A 27 7.42 -7.83 9.10
N SER A 28 8.68 -8.16 9.39
CA SER A 28 9.03 -8.91 10.60
C SER A 28 8.63 -8.14 11.86
N SER A 29 8.28 -8.86 12.93
CA SER A 29 7.89 -8.28 14.23
C SER A 29 8.90 -7.30 14.82
N HIS A 30 10.16 -7.36 14.39
CA HIS A 30 11.25 -6.50 14.85
C HIS A 30 11.52 -5.31 13.93
N ALA A 31 10.77 -5.18 12.82
CA ALA A 31 10.94 -4.07 11.89
C ALA A 31 10.12 -2.85 12.33
N HIS A 32 10.67 -1.65 12.09
CA HIS A 32 9.95 -0.39 12.29
C HIS A 32 8.79 -0.18 11.30
N SER A 33 8.81 -0.91 10.19
CA SER A 33 7.70 -1.00 9.24
C SER A 33 6.67 -2.02 9.72
N TRP A 34 5.39 -1.73 9.52
CA TRP A 34 4.32 -2.70 9.69
C TRP A 34 4.31 -3.71 8.53
N GLY A 35 4.62 -3.23 7.34
CA GLY A 35 4.63 -4.03 6.12
C GLY A 35 4.90 -3.17 4.90
N GLN A 36 4.66 -3.73 3.73
CA GLN A 36 4.77 -3.04 2.46
C GLN A 36 3.75 -3.61 1.48
N ILE A 37 3.20 -2.76 0.61
CA ILE A 37 2.38 -3.21 -0.52
C ILE A 37 3.21 -3.17 -1.80
N LEU A 38 2.95 -4.14 -2.66
CA LEU A 38 3.69 -4.42 -3.88
C LEU A 38 2.68 -4.52 -5.03
N CYS A 39 2.90 -3.78 -6.11
CA CYS A 39 2.11 -3.95 -7.33
C CYS A 39 2.47 -5.31 -7.98
N PRO A 40 1.49 -6.17 -8.32
CA PRO A 40 1.76 -7.49 -8.89
C PRO A 40 2.28 -7.43 -10.33
N TYR A 41 1.92 -6.38 -11.07
CA TYR A 41 2.28 -6.24 -12.48
C TYR A 41 3.75 -5.85 -12.67
N ARG A 42 4.37 -5.25 -11.66
CA ARG A 42 5.79 -4.83 -11.64
C ARG A 42 6.22 -4.16 -12.96
N ASP A 43 5.31 -3.34 -13.48
CA ASP A 43 5.44 -2.72 -14.77
C ASP A 43 6.37 -1.49 -14.67
N ALA A 44 7.31 -1.35 -15.60
CA ALA A 44 8.18 -0.18 -15.67
C ALA A 44 7.41 1.07 -16.13
N GLU A 45 6.24 0.93 -16.72
CA GLU A 45 5.38 2.06 -17.05
C GLU A 45 4.49 2.48 -15.88
N CYS A 46 4.33 1.61 -14.86
CA CYS A 46 3.66 1.96 -13.60
C CYS A 46 4.48 3.03 -12.87
N ARG A 47 4.00 4.27 -12.92
CA ARG A 47 4.56 5.42 -12.19
C ARG A 47 6.03 5.74 -12.55
N GLY A 48 6.43 5.54 -13.80
CA GLY A 48 7.71 6.01 -14.32
C GLY A 48 8.93 5.15 -13.99
N GLY A 49 8.78 3.83 -13.85
CA GLY A 49 9.91 2.89 -13.86
C GLY A 49 10.52 2.58 -12.50
N GLU A 50 10.21 3.35 -11.46
CA GLU A 50 10.61 3.02 -10.09
C GLU A 50 9.52 2.20 -9.40
N TYR A 51 9.77 0.89 -9.32
CA TYR A 51 9.11 -0.11 -8.48
C TYR A 51 7.89 0.40 -7.70
N CYS A 52 6.68 0.04 -8.15
CA CYS A 52 5.41 0.30 -7.46
C CYS A 52 5.34 -0.46 -6.12
N ILE A 53 6.11 -0.03 -5.12
CA ILE A 53 6.24 -0.57 -3.76
C ILE A 53 6.06 0.57 -2.76
N ILE A 54 5.24 0.35 -1.74
CA ILE A 54 5.04 1.32 -0.67
C ILE A 54 5.26 0.65 0.67
N SER A 55 6.21 1.17 1.45
CA SER A 55 6.41 0.76 2.84
C SER A 55 5.37 1.43 3.75
N ILE A 56 4.70 0.61 4.55
CA ILE A 56 3.73 1.03 5.57
C ILE A 56 4.43 1.03 6.92
N TRP A 57 4.49 2.20 7.56
CA TRP A 57 5.13 2.36 8.87
C TRP A 57 4.17 1.99 10.00
N SER A 58 4.69 1.38 11.08
CA SER A 58 3.89 1.05 12.26
C SER A 58 3.48 2.30 13.07
N THR A 59 4.37 3.28 13.16
CA THR A 59 4.19 4.52 13.93
C THR A 59 4.50 5.77 13.08
N PRO A 60 3.72 6.04 12.01
CA PRO A 60 3.96 7.21 11.19
C PRO A 60 3.62 8.49 11.98
N ARG A 61 4.45 9.52 11.83
CA ARG A 61 4.24 10.84 12.46
C ARG A 61 2.87 11.44 12.13
N ASN A 62 2.37 11.17 10.92
CA ASN A 62 1.01 11.53 10.51
C ASN A 62 0.35 10.36 9.76
N PRO A 63 -0.47 9.54 10.43
CA PRO A 63 -1.07 8.35 9.81
C PRO A 63 -2.08 8.70 8.72
N LYS A 64 -2.81 9.83 8.83
CA LYS A 64 -3.78 10.26 7.82
C LYS A 64 -3.11 10.61 6.50
N ASN A 65 -2.02 11.37 6.56
CA ASN A 65 -1.26 11.72 5.35
C ASN A 65 -0.60 10.49 4.75
N HIS A 66 -0.09 9.57 5.57
CA HIS A 66 0.48 8.32 5.09
C HIS A 66 -0.58 7.45 4.39
N ALA A 67 -1.78 7.33 4.96
CA ALA A 67 -2.90 6.65 4.31
C ALA A 67 -3.29 7.30 2.99
N LYS A 68 -3.39 8.64 2.93
CA LYS A 68 -3.66 9.37 1.68
C LYS A 68 -2.58 9.13 0.63
N GLN A 69 -1.31 9.06 1.03
CA GLN A 69 -0.21 8.75 0.13
C GLN A 69 -0.36 7.35 -0.46
N ILE A 70 -0.66 6.35 0.37
CA ILE A 70 -0.92 4.97 -0.09
C ILE A 70 -2.08 4.95 -1.09
N LYS A 71 -3.24 5.53 -0.70
CA LYS A 71 -4.42 5.62 -1.57
C LYS A 71 -4.08 6.30 -2.89
N ARG A 72 -3.35 7.42 -2.87
CA ARG A 72 -2.95 8.14 -4.08
C ARG A 72 -2.10 7.28 -5.01
N VAL A 73 -1.13 6.53 -4.49
CA VAL A 73 -0.27 5.68 -5.34
C VAL A 73 -1.07 4.52 -5.94
N VAL A 74 -1.93 3.92 -5.13
CA VAL A 74 -2.84 2.85 -5.53
C VAL A 74 -3.81 3.35 -6.61
N ASP A 75 -4.40 4.53 -6.43
CA ASP A 75 -5.33 5.18 -7.38
C ASP A 75 -4.67 5.65 -8.67
N ASN A 76 -3.39 6.04 -8.63
CA ASN A 76 -2.63 6.42 -9.83
C ASN A 76 -1.93 5.22 -10.49
N CYS A 77 -2.22 3.99 -10.06
CA CYS A 77 -1.71 2.80 -10.72
C CYS A 77 -2.45 2.60 -12.05
N ILE A 78 -1.71 2.45 -13.14
CA ILE A 78 -2.31 2.20 -14.47
C ILE A 78 -3.07 0.87 -14.55
N HIS A 79 -2.76 -0.07 -13.64
CA HIS A 79 -3.35 -1.40 -13.58
C HIS A 79 -4.50 -1.51 -12.57
N THR A 80 -5.07 -0.38 -12.12
CA THR A 80 -6.30 -0.46 -11.31
C THR A 80 -7.38 -1.10 -12.15
N LEU A 81 -7.86 -2.27 -11.73
CA LEU A 81 -9.12 -2.83 -12.19
C LEU A 81 -10.22 -1.81 -11.86
N GLN A 82 -10.53 -0.94 -12.82
CA GLN A 82 -11.78 -0.21 -12.84
C GLN A 82 -12.80 -1.21 -13.36
N GLU A 83 -13.49 -1.91 -12.46
CA GLU A 83 -14.75 -2.53 -12.84
C GLU A 83 -15.73 -1.38 -13.13
N GLU A 84 -16.10 -1.22 -14.40
CA GLU A 84 -17.19 -0.36 -14.90
C GLU A 84 -18.56 -0.83 -14.39
#